data_AF-A0A1I3L064-F1
#
_entry.id   AF-A0A1I3L064-F1
#
_cell.length_a   1.000
_cell.length_b   1.000
_cell.length_c   1.000
_cell.angle_alpha   90.00
_cell.angle_beta   90.00
_cell.angle_gamma   90.00
#
_symmetry.space_group_name_H-M   'P 1'
#
loop_
_entity.id
_entity.type
_entity.pdbx_description
1 polymer ?
#
loop_
_entity_poly.entity_id
_entity_poly.type
_entity_poly.pdbx_seq_one_letter_code
_entity_poly.pdbx_strand_id
1 'polypeptide(L)'
;MSAFWTGREQLRSGICTIDGTTIQVVGGVYSAKQDRTVMTFDEDLHSVRYDFQSENPRDNFLYLQTPEFVAIHGYRGSNNLFLGRVDDKIRLRRPPQVIDPRNLGLFNSAELKQATFAESRDQLRATDLIEGTVGEGTSSRAQLNIRSDDEKVIAQRRLTLDTEKQFAPTRLEIVGIGSQAKDWPSPLNSADVEWNQMGNAWVPAKAVMVDRTSKGSEIRVLNLAWEKVNEPISPEVFDWNKIEITDGAELIDARLDPKKPVVTKKKAAKTQVFDQTSK
;
A
#
# COMPACT_ATOMS: atom_id res chain seq x y z
N MET A 1 21.44 16.34 10.32
CA MET A 1 21.04 15.15 11.11
C MET A 1 19.90 14.48 10.37
N SER A 2 20.15 13.31 9.79
CA SER A 2 19.24 12.59 8.91
C SER A 2 18.99 11.19 9.47
N ALA A 3 18.01 11.01 10.35
CA ALA A 3 17.59 9.68 10.82
C ALA A 3 16.33 9.78 11.69
N PHE A 4 15.15 9.86 11.06
CA PHE A 4 13.88 9.54 11.74
C PHE A 4 12.99 8.60 10.91
N TRP A 5 13.52 8.06 9.80
CA TRP A 5 12.80 7.16 8.89
C TRP A 5 13.29 5.72 9.05
N THR A 6 13.39 5.24 10.28
CA THR A 6 14.13 4.01 10.61
C THR A 6 13.39 2.73 10.19
N GLY A 7 12.06 2.71 10.16
CA GLY A 7 11.29 1.51 9.80
C GLY A 7 11.45 1.05 8.35
N ARG A 8 11.53 1.97 7.37
CA ARG A 8 11.67 1.62 5.95
C ARG A 8 13.10 1.27 5.57
N GLU A 9 14.08 2.00 6.11
CA GLU A 9 15.51 1.72 5.85
C GLU A 9 15.97 0.39 6.45
N GLN A 10 15.28 -0.09 7.49
CA GLN A 10 15.46 -1.43 8.05
C GLN A 10 14.87 -2.54 7.17
N LEU A 11 14.02 -2.23 6.20
CA LEU A 11 13.28 -3.21 5.39
C LEU A 11 13.60 -3.01 3.91
N ARG A 12 14.71 -3.62 3.47
CA ARG A 12 15.22 -3.54 2.09
C ARG A 12 14.60 -4.60 1.19
N SER A 13 14.34 -5.78 1.73
CA SER A 13 13.58 -6.83 1.04
C SER A 13 12.63 -7.54 2.01
N GLY A 14 11.57 -8.13 1.47
CA GLY A 14 10.70 -8.98 2.28
C GLY A 14 9.49 -9.53 1.56
N ILE A 15 8.89 -10.54 2.19
CA ILE A 15 7.59 -11.12 1.82
C ILE A 15 6.67 -10.99 3.02
N CYS A 16 5.56 -10.28 2.84
CA CYS A 16 4.58 -9.99 3.89
C CYS A 16 3.18 -10.33 3.39
N THR A 17 2.47 -11.16 4.14
CA THR A 17 1.01 -11.30 4.02
C THR A 17 0.35 -10.24 4.90
N ILE A 18 -0.68 -9.60 4.38
CA ILE A 18 -1.49 -8.58 5.04
C ILE A 18 -2.93 -9.05 4.98
N ASP A 19 -3.51 -9.41 6.12
CA ASP A 19 -4.94 -9.69 6.25
C ASP A 19 -5.64 -8.44 6.79
N GLY A 20 -6.39 -7.77 5.93
CA GLY A 20 -7.10 -6.54 6.22
C GLY A 20 -8.58 -6.77 6.52
N THR A 21 -9.10 -5.97 7.44
CA THR A 21 -10.53 -5.87 7.71
C THR A 21 -10.91 -4.40 7.77
N THR A 22 -11.77 -3.97 6.85
CA THR A 22 -12.32 -2.61 6.84
C THR A 22 -13.72 -2.64 7.41
N ILE A 23 -13.95 -1.87 8.47
CA ILE A 23 -15.24 -1.69 9.15
C ILE A 23 -15.71 -0.26 8.88
N GLN A 24 -16.82 -0.09 8.17
CA GLN A 24 -17.44 1.21 7.95
C GLN A 24 -18.67 1.37 8.84
N VAL A 25 -18.75 2.53 9.51
CA VAL A 25 -19.90 2.95 10.32
C VAL A 25 -20.44 4.26 9.76
N VAL A 26 -21.55 4.18 9.02
CA VAL A 26 -22.19 5.34 8.38
C VAL A 26 -23.65 5.39 8.82
N GLY A 27 -24.04 6.45 9.55
CA GLY A 27 -25.41 6.61 10.02
C GLY A 27 -25.93 5.45 10.88
N GLY A 28 -25.05 4.72 11.58
CA GLY A 28 -25.39 3.55 12.39
C GLY A 28 -25.45 2.22 11.64
N VAL A 29 -25.21 2.21 10.32
CA VAL A 29 -25.08 0.98 9.52
C VAL A 29 -23.63 0.50 9.55
N TYR A 30 -23.45 -0.79 9.77
CA TYR A 30 -22.15 -1.46 9.83
C TYR A 30 -21.93 -2.31 8.58
N SER A 31 -20.77 -2.18 7.95
CA SER A 31 -20.29 -3.12 6.93
C SER A 31 -18.85 -3.53 7.24
N ALA A 32 -18.53 -4.79 6.94
CA ALA A 32 -17.17 -5.33 7.05
C ALA A 32 -16.76 -5.93 5.71
N LYS A 33 -15.53 -5.67 5.29
CA LYS A 33 -14.90 -6.32 4.13
C LYS A 33 -13.55 -6.87 4.57
N GLN A 34 -13.28 -8.12 4.19
CA GLN A 34 -11.97 -8.75 4.36
C GLN A 34 -11.22 -8.80 3.04
N ASP A 35 -9.94 -8.50 3.12
CA ASP A 35 -9.00 -8.59 2.03
C ASP A 35 -7.68 -9.21 2.52
N ARG A 36 -6.99 -9.86 1.59
CA ARG A 36 -5.68 -10.42 1.81
C ARG A 36 -4.76 -9.94 0.72
N THR A 37 -3.62 -9.39 1.11
CA THR A 37 -2.59 -8.95 0.17
C THR A 37 -1.28 -9.66 0.50
N VAL A 38 -0.62 -10.22 -0.50
CA VAL A 38 0.79 -10.62 -0.35
C VAL A 38 1.65 -9.57 -1.03
N MET A 39 2.43 -8.85 -0.24
CA MET A 39 3.46 -7.94 -0.75
C MET A 39 4.79 -8.66 -0.79
N THR A 40 5.46 -8.60 -1.94
CA THR A 40 6.88 -8.95 -2.08
C THR A 40 7.63 -7.74 -2.59
N PHE A 41 8.76 -7.38 -1.98
CA PHE A 41 9.56 -6.25 -2.44
C PHE A 41 11.04 -6.53 -2.27
N ASP A 42 11.83 -5.92 -3.15
CA ASP A 42 13.28 -5.94 -3.10
C ASP A 42 13.81 -4.59 -3.62
N GLU A 43 14.45 -3.84 -2.74
CA GLU A 43 15.01 -2.51 -3.04
C GLU A 43 16.19 -2.59 -4.01
N ASP A 44 17.03 -3.62 -3.91
CA ASP A 44 18.20 -3.81 -4.78
C ASP A 44 17.76 -4.14 -6.22
N LEU A 45 16.63 -4.84 -6.36
CA LEU A 45 15.98 -5.08 -7.65
C LEU A 45 15.03 -3.95 -8.07
N HIS A 46 14.87 -2.89 -7.25
CA HIS A 46 13.89 -1.81 -7.42
C HIS A 46 12.47 -2.31 -7.77
N SER A 47 12.07 -3.44 -7.18
CA SER A 47 10.87 -4.17 -7.58
C SER A 47 9.91 -4.41 -6.41
N VAL A 48 8.62 -4.36 -6.71
CA VAL A 48 7.53 -4.62 -5.77
C VAL A 48 6.37 -5.32 -6.46
N ARG A 49 5.79 -6.30 -5.78
CA ARG A 49 4.66 -7.11 -6.22
C ARG A 49 3.61 -7.14 -5.12
N TYR A 50 2.35 -7.03 -5.49
CA TYR A 50 1.19 -7.17 -4.63
C TYR A 50 0.20 -8.14 -5.27
N ASP A 51 -0.04 -9.26 -4.63
CA ASP A 51 -1.14 -10.18 -4.95
C ASP A 51 -2.32 -9.88 -4.03
N PHE A 52 -3.31 -9.15 -4.54
CA PHE A 52 -4.50 -8.75 -3.80
C PHE A 52 -5.66 -9.71 -4.05
N GLN A 53 -6.21 -10.23 -2.96
CA GLN A 53 -7.31 -11.18 -2.90
C GLN A 53 -8.42 -10.60 -2.01
N SER A 54 -9.65 -10.67 -2.48
CA SER A 54 -10.84 -10.16 -1.81
C SER A 54 -11.98 -11.17 -1.98
N GLU A 55 -12.92 -11.20 -1.03
CA GLU A 55 -14.11 -12.05 -1.11
C GLU A 55 -14.92 -11.81 -2.38
N ASN A 56 -14.93 -10.56 -2.86
CA ASN A 56 -15.45 -10.22 -4.18
C ASN A 56 -14.36 -10.49 -5.23
N PRO A 57 -14.50 -11.52 -6.09
CA PRO A 57 -13.45 -11.87 -7.07
C PRO A 57 -13.17 -10.74 -8.05
N ARG A 58 -14.12 -9.83 -8.28
CA ARG A 58 -13.95 -8.67 -9.16
C ARG A 58 -12.96 -7.64 -8.63
N ASP A 59 -12.62 -7.75 -7.35
CA ASP A 59 -11.67 -6.88 -6.68
C ASP A 59 -10.29 -7.55 -6.61
N ASN A 60 -10.09 -8.76 -7.14
CA ASN A 60 -8.79 -9.43 -7.16
C ASN A 60 -7.91 -8.85 -8.26
N PHE A 61 -6.67 -8.52 -7.90
CA PHE A 61 -5.68 -8.06 -8.84
C PHE A 61 -4.26 -8.42 -8.38
N LEU A 62 -3.37 -8.61 -9.36
CA LEU A 62 -1.94 -8.60 -9.15
C LEU A 62 -1.40 -7.28 -9.68
N TYR A 63 -0.60 -6.60 -8.88
CA TYR A 63 0.14 -5.41 -9.26
C TYR A 63 1.64 -5.68 -9.09
N LEU A 64 2.42 -5.48 -10.13
CA LEU A 64 3.86 -5.65 -10.13
C LEU A 64 4.49 -4.39 -10.71
N GLN A 65 5.49 -3.84 -10.03
CA GLN A 65 6.28 -2.72 -10.49
C GLN A 65 7.75 -3.10 -10.36
N THR A 66 8.51 -2.85 -11.42
CA THR A 66 9.96 -3.08 -11.52
C THR A 66 10.61 -1.78 -12.02
N PRO A 67 11.95 -1.69 -12.09
CA PRO A 67 12.56 -0.46 -12.61
C PRO A 67 12.15 -0.15 -14.05
N GLU A 68 11.80 -1.16 -14.85
CA GLU A 68 11.49 -1.00 -16.27
C GLU A 68 9.99 -0.86 -16.55
N PHE A 69 9.12 -1.49 -15.76
CA PHE A 69 7.71 -1.62 -16.11
C PHE A 69 6.77 -1.71 -14.90
N VAL A 70 5.48 -1.48 -15.18
CA VAL A 70 4.35 -1.80 -14.30
C VAL A 70 3.47 -2.82 -15.01
N ALA A 71 3.11 -3.89 -14.31
CA ALA A 71 2.24 -4.97 -14.75
C ALA A 71 1.00 -5.06 -13.83
N ILE A 72 -0.20 -5.08 -14.39
CA ILE A 72 -1.46 -5.17 -13.61
C ILE A 72 -2.37 -6.24 -14.21
N HIS A 73 -2.62 -7.31 -13.46
CA HIS A 73 -3.58 -8.34 -13.82
C HIS A 73 -4.84 -8.18 -12.97
N GLY A 74 -5.99 -7.91 -13.58
CA GLY A 74 -7.25 -7.69 -12.86
C GLY A 74 -8.39 -8.57 -13.35
N TYR A 75 -9.28 -8.96 -12.44
CA TYR A 75 -10.44 -9.80 -12.74
C TYR A 75 -11.67 -8.94 -13.11
N ARG A 76 -11.72 -8.38 -14.33
CA ARG A 76 -12.79 -7.44 -14.73
C ARG A 76 -13.55 -7.86 -15.98
N GLY A 77 -14.17 -9.04 -16.01
CA GLY A 77 -15.02 -9.50 -17.13
C GLY A 77 -14.26 -9.81 -18.43
N SER A 78 -13.09 -9.20 -18.62
CA SER A 78 -11.96 -9.66 -19.40
C SER A 78 -10.75 -9.70 -18.46
N ASN A 79 -10.02 -10.82 -18.49
CA ASN A 79 -8.87 -11.06 -17.63
C ASN A 79 -7.67 -10.31 -18.21
N ASN A 80 -7.48 -9.03 -17.90
CA ASN A 80 -6.47 -8.26 -18.62
C ASN A 80 -5.20 -8.11 -17.80
N LEU A 81 -4.05 -8.39 -18.42
CA LEU A 81 -2.72 -8.01 -17.93
C LEU A 81 -2.29 -6.75 -18.69
N PHE A 82 -2.10 -5.64 -18.00
CA PHE A 82 -1.59 -4.40 -18.58
C PHE A 82 -0.10 -4.29 -18.31
N LEU A 83 0.71 -4.05 -19.34
CA LEU A 83 2.14 -3.77 -19.24
C LEU A 83 2.42 -2.36 -19.76
N GLY A 84 3.24 -1.57 -19.05
CA GLY A 84 3.83 -0.38 -19.63
C GLY A 84 4.96 0.18 -18.81
N ARG A 85 5.63 1.23 -19.30
CA ARG A 85 6.76 1.82 -18.56
C ARG A 85 6.27 2.61 -17.37
N VAL A 86 7.15 2.75 -16.38
CA VAL A 86 6.86 3.52 -15.16
C VAL A 86 6.54 4.98 -15.46
N ASP A 87 7.08 5.57 -16.54
CA ASP A 87 6.89 6.96 -16.98
C ASP A 87 5.72 7.16 -17.98
N ASP A 88 5.19 6.08 -18.55
CA ASP A 88 4.01 6.16 -19.40
C ASP A 88 2.82 6.59 -18.56
N LYS A 89 2.18 7.72 -18.91
CA LYS A 89 0.98 8.28 -18.25
C LYS A 89 -0.25 7.35 -18.39
N ILE A 90 -0.11 6.06 -18.12
CA ILE A 90 -1.19 5.13 -17.91
C ILE A 90 -1.97 5.71 -16.75
N ARG A 91 -3.01 6.46 -17.09
CA ARG A 91 -4.04 6.90 -16.16
C ARG A 91 -4.77 5.65 -15.71
N LEU A 92 -4.16 4.90 -14.81
CA LEU A 92 -4.85 3.91 -14.01
C LEU A 92 -6.03 4.65 -13.40
N ARG A 93 -7.24 4.31 -13.86
CA ARG A 93 -8.46 5.07 -13.52
C ARG A 93 -8.67 5.17 -12.01
N ARG A 94 -8.04 4.29 -11.24
CA ARG A 94 -7.41 4.51 -9.94
C ARG A 94 -6.39 3.37 -9.80
N PRO A 95 -5.11 3.60 -9.48
CA PRO A 95 -4.33 2.52 -8.89
C PRO A 95 -5.09 2.03 -7.65
N PRO A 96 -5.11 0.72 -7.35
CA PRO A 96 -5.65 0.26 -6.09
C PRO A 96 -4.97 1.02 -4.94
N GLN A 97 -5.71 1.29 -3.87
CA GLN A 97 -5.10 1.77 -2.63
C GLN A 97 -4.28 0.62 -2.06
N VAL A 98 -3.01 0.54 -2.45
CA VAL A 98 -2.11 -0.51 -1.98
C VAL A 98 -1.47 -0.04 -0.68
N ILE A 99 -1.46 -0.91 0.32
CA ILE A 99 -0.80 -0.68 1.59
C ILE A 99 0.66 -1.10 1.46
N ASP A 100 1.59 -0.16 1.69
CA ASP A 100 3.02 -0.47 1.84
C ASP A 100 3.35 -0.68 3.33
N PRO A 101 3.38 -1.92 3.85
CA PRO A 101 3.71 -2.22 5.24
C PRO A 101 4.92 -1.48 5.80
N ARG A 102 5.94 -1.19 4.97
CA ARG A 102 7.16 -0.49 5.42
C ARG A 102 6.91 0.94 5.93
N ASN A 103 5.76 1.52 5.56
CA ASN A 103 5.37 2.88 5.95
C ASN A 103 4.22 2.89 6.98
N LEU A 104 3.83 1.74 7.54
CA LEU A 104 2.78 1.72 8.55
C LEU A 104 3.19 2.57 9.76
N GLY A 105 2.26 3.41 10.21
CA GLY A 105 2.53 4.40 11.26
C GLY A 105 2.98 5.77 10.72
N LEU A 106 3.05 5.96 9.40
CA LEU A 106 3.43 7.24 8.75
C LEU A 106 2.33 7.80 7.81
N PHE A 107 1.10 7.26 7.90
CA PHE A 107 -0.06 7.41 6.99
C PHE A 107 0.23 6.95 5.56
N ASN A 108 -0.37 5.81 5.21
CA ASN A 108 -0.38 5.25 3.86
C ASN A 108 -1.75 5.47 3.22
N SER A 109 -1.87 6.53 2.43
CA SER A 109 -2.71 6.43 1.23
C SER A 109 -1.79 6.70 0.06
N ALA A 110 -1.01 5.70 -0.34
CA ALA A 110 -0.34 5.76 -1.62
C ALA A 110 -1.42 5.65 -2.70
N GLU A 111 -2.02 6.78 -3.10
CA GLU A 111 -2.37 6.89 -4.51
C GLU A 111 -1.04 6.74 -5.23
N LEU A 112 -0.83 5.60 -5.91
CA LEU A 112 0.30 5.38 -6.81
C LEU A 112 0.17 6.32 -8.02
N LYS A 113 0.23 7.64 -7.77
CA LYS A 113 0.57 8.63 -8.77
C LYS A 113 2.07 8.48 -8.98
N GLN A 114 2.41 8.23 -10.24
CA GLN A 114 3.72 8.06 -10.87
C GLN A 114 4.95 8.72 -10.24
N ALA A 115 4.77 9.82 -9.51
CA ALA A 115 5.85 10.64 -8.99
C ALA A 115 6.02 10.55 -7.45
N THR A 116 5.13 9.86 -6.74
CA THR A 116 5.03 9.95 -5.27
C THR A 116 6.23 9.39 -4.50
N PHE A 117 7.17 8.60 -5.03
CA PHE A 117 8.28 8.13 -4.18
C PHE A 117 9.43 9.14 -4.08
N ALA A 118 9.96 9.58 -5.23
CA ALA A 118 10.93 10.67 -5.26
C ALA A 118 10.27 11.98 -4.83
N GLU A 119 9.04 12.29 -5.28
CA GLU A 119 8.35 13.52 -4.85
C GLU A 119 7.83 13.46 -3.41
N SER A 120 7.46 12.32 -2.79
CA SER A 120 7.15 12.37 -1.35
C SER A 120 8.41 12.48 -0.53
N ARG A 121 9.50 11.82 -0.92
CA ARG A 121 10.82 11.97 -0.29
C ARG A 121 11.32 13.41 -0.45
N ASP A 122 11.21 13.96 -1.65
CA ASP A 122 11.70 15.28 -2.01
C ASP A 122 10.70 16.35 -1.57
N GLN A 123 9.39 16.09 -1.42
CA GLN A 123 8.42 16.98 -0.75
C GLN A 123 8.60 16.93 0.77
N LEU A 124 8.84 15.78 1.38
CA LEU A 124 9.17 15.69 2.82
C LEU A 124 10.54 16.31 3.14
N ARG A 125 11.46 16.33 2.16
CA ARG A 125 12.75 17.04 2.23
C ARG A 125 12.66 18.52 1.82
N ALA A 126 11.78 18.89 0.89
CA ALA A 126 11.62 20.26 0.35
C ALA A 126 10.54 21.06 1.07
N THR A 127 9.64 20.43 1.83
CA THR A 127 8.97 21.11 2.95
C THR A 127 9.99 21.27 4.05
N ASP A 128 10.84 22.29 3.88
CA ASP A 128 11.80 22.84 4.84
C ASP A 128 11.10 23.40 6.09
N LEU A 129 10.30 22.58 6.79
CA LEU A 129 9.76 22.88 8.11
C LEU A 129 9.21 21.62 8.81
N ILE A 130 10.04 20.58 8.94
CA ILE A 130 9.86 19.65 10.08
C ILE A 130 10.46 20.36 11.31
N GLU A 131 9.73 21.32 11.87
CA GLU A 131 9.98 21.79 13.24
C GLU A 131 9.44 20.74 14.21
N GLY A 132 10.16 19.62 14.31
CA GLY A 132 9.89 18.61 15.32
C GLY A 132 10.54 19.00 16.63
N THR A 133 9.75 19.44 17.61
CA THR A 133 10.22 19.42 19.01
C THR A 133 10.04 18.00 19.54
N VAL A 134 11.14 17.33 19.90
CA VAL A 134 11.07 16.09 20.70
C VAL A 134 10.56 16.51 22.07
N GLY A 135 9.27 16.25 22.34
CA GLY A 135 8.75 16.41 23.70
C GLY A 135 9.41 15.39 24.63
N GLU A 136 9.67 15.77 25.88
CA GLU A 136 10.13 14.84 26.92
C GLU A 136 9.06 13.77 27.15
N GLY A 137 9.14 12.66 26.42
CA GLY A 137 8.41 11.45 26.73
C GLY A 137 9.07 10.69 27.88
N THR A 138 8.31 9.87 28.58
CA THR A 138 8.86 8.83 29.46
C THR A 138 9.95 8.06 28.70
N SER A 139 11.01 7.61 29.39
CA SER A 139 12.30 7.14 28.85
C SER A 139 12.29 6.17 27.64
N SER A 140 11.15 5.56 27.29
CA SER A 140 10.97 4.64 26.15
C SER A 140 10.22 5.21 24.94
N ARG A 141 9.76 6.48 24.96
CA ARG A 141 8.98 7.07 23.84
C ARG A 141 9.43 8.48 23.48
N ALA A 142 9.54 8.74 22.17
CA ALA A 142 9.73 10.07 21.62
C ALA A 142 8.47 10.52 20.87
N GLN A 143 8.14 11.80 20.94
CA GLN A 143 7.02 12.38 20.18
C GLN A 143 7.54 13.46 19.24
N LEU A 144 7.18 13.35 17.96
CA LEU A 144 7.42 14.35 16.93
C LEU A 144 6.11 15.03 16.57
N ASN A 145 6.05 16.34 16.72
CA ASN A 145 4.97 17.15 16.17
C ASN A 145 5.42 17.67 14.80
N ILE A 146 4.69 17.31 13.75
CA ILE A 146 4.99 17.70 12.38
C ILE A 146 3.92 18.68 11.93
N ARG A 147 4.35 19.90 11.61
CA ARG A 147 3.48 20.94 11.07
C ARG A 147 3.86 21.19 9.63
N SER A 148 2.88 21.12 8.74
CA SER A 148 3.04 21.54 7.34
C SER A 148 2.21 22.80 7.15
N ASP A 149 2.91 23.90 6.89
CA ASP A 149 2.31 25.19 6.55
C ASP A 149 2.35 25.35 5.02
N ASP A 150 1.31 24.87 4.35
CA ASP A 150 1.00 25.30 2.98
C ASP A 150 0.13 26.57 3.08
N GLU A 151 0.28 27.52 2.16
CA GLU A 151 -0.45 28.81 2.09
C GLU A 151 -1.97 28.64 2.24
N LYS A 152 -2.51 27.43 2.01
CA LYS A 152 -3.95 27.12 2.02
C LYS A 152 -4.37 26.13 3.09
N VAL A 153 -3.45 25.33 3.65
CA VAL A 153 -3.79 24.21 4.54
C VAL A 153 -2.70 24.02 5.59
N ILE A 154 -3.07 24.21 6.86
CA ILE A 154 -2.27 23.78 7.99
C ILE A 154 -2.66 22.34 8.30
N ALA A 155 -1.70 21.42 8.15
CA ALA A 155 -1.84 20.05 8.61
C ALA A 155 -0.92 19.83 9.81
N GLN A 156 -1.50 19.48 10.97
CA GLN A 156 -0.74 19.10 12.15
C GLN A 156 -0.82 17.60 12.35
N ARG A 157 0.34 16.97 12.43
CA ARG A 157 0.50 15.54 12.70
C ARG A 157 1.29 15.33 13.97
N ARG A 158 0.96 14.27 14.71
CA ARG A 158 1.72 13.83 15.88
C ARG A 158 2.15 12.39 15.67
N LEU A 159 3.45 12.16 15.68
CA LEU A 159 4.06 10.86 15.52
C LEU A 159 4.69 10.44 16.85
N THR A 160 4.35 9.26 17.34
CA THR A 160 4.97 8.64 18.53
C THR A 160 5.90 7.53 18.07
N LEU A 161 7.13 7.57 18.56
CA LEU A 161 8.21 6.64 18.25
C LEU A 161 8.60 5.87 19.51
N ASP A 162 8.91 4.60 19.35
CA ASP A 162 9.44 3.75 20.41
C ASP A 162 10.97 3.74 20.32
N THR A 163 11.66 4.34 21.30
CA THR A 163 13.11 4.52 21.27
C THR A 163 13.87 3.21 21.49
N GLU A 164 13.27 2.25 22.19
CA GLU A 164 13.83 0.92 22.42
C GLU A 164 13.74 0.05 21.15
N LYS A 165 12.73 0.32 20.31
CA LYS A 165 12.53 -0.33 19.00
C LYS A 165 13.15 0.44 17.85
N GLN A 166 14.32 1.05 18.07
CA GLN A 166 15.04 1.83 17.05
C GLN A 166 14.17 2.92 16.41
N PHE A 167 13.38 3.63 17.23
CA PHE A 167 12.46 4.69 16.79
C PHE A 167 11.33 4.21 15.87
N ALA A 168 10.89 2.95 16.01
CA ALA A 168 9.74 2.45 15.26
C ALA A 168 8.47 3.29 15.55
N PRO A 169 7.72 3.72 14.53
CA PRO A 169 6.54 4.55 14.72
C PRO A 169 5.38 3.71 15.26
N THR A 170 4.95 3.99 16.49
CA THR A 170 3.90 3.23 17.18
C THR A 170 2.53 3.88 17.08
N ARG A 171 2.48 5.19 16.86
CA ARG A 171 1.22 5.93 16.69
C ARG A 171 1.41 7.15 15.83
N LEU A 172 0.44 7.41 14.95
CA LEU A 172 0.32 8.65 14.21
C LEU A 172 -1.09 9.22 14.33
N GLU A 173 -1.18 10.52 14.52
CA GLU A 173 -2.43 11.25 14.63
C GLU A 173 -2.42 12.43 13.65
N ILE A 174 -3.49 12.62 12.88
CA ILE A 174 -3.79 13.89 12.22
C ILE A 174 -4.61 14.69 13.21
N VAL A 175 -3.94 15.60 13.92
CA VAL A 175 -4.57 16.43 14.95
C VAL A 175 -5.51 17.44 14.29
N GLY A 176 -5.24 17.79 13.01
CA GLY A 176 -6.27 18.25 12.09
C GLY A 176 -5.74 18.87 10.80
N ILE A 177 -6.68 19.41 10.01
CA ILE A 177 -6.49 19.98 8.68
C ILE A 177 -7.37 21.23 8.57
N GLY A 178 -6.79 22.41 8.34
CA GLY A 178 -7.58 23.64 8.17
C GLY A 178 -6.76 24.91 7.95
N SER A 179 -7.44 26.04 7.71
CA SER A 179 -6.78 27.35 7.52
C SER A 179 -6.55 28.10 8.84
N GLN A 180 -7.16 27.66 9.95
CA GLN A 180 -6.96 28.24 11.29
C GLN A 180 -6.95 27.14 12.37
N ALA A 181 -6.00 27.21 13.30
CA ALA A 181 -5.69 26.18 14.29
C ALA A 181 -6.55 26.18 15.57
N LYS A 182 -7.70 26.86 15.58
CA LYS A 182 -8.56 26.94 16.78
C LYS A 182 -9.60 25.81 16.77
N ASP A 183 -9.68 25.09 17.88
CA ASP A 183 -10.74 24.14 18.27
C ASP A 183 -10.68 22.72 17.68
N TRP A 184 -9.56 22.00 17.80
CA TRP A 184 -9.49 20.58 17.41
C TRP A 184 -9.46 19.65 18.64
N PRO A 185 -10.63 19.21 19.15
CA PRO A 185 -10.72 18.40 20.38
C PRO A 185 -10.41 16.91 20.19
N SER A 186 -10.18 16.42 18.97
CA SER A 186 -9.85 15.01 18.69
C SER A 186 -9.17 14.87 17.33
N PRO A 187 -8.21 13.92 17.17
CA PRO A 187 -7.61 13.69 15.87
C PRO A 187 -8.65 13.22 14.85
N LEU A 188 -8.57 13.76 13.63
CA LEU A 188 -9.41 13.38 12.49
C LEU A 188 -9.12 11.93 12.11
N ASN A 189 -7.84 11.58 12.10
CA ASN A 189 -7.39 10.25 11.74
C ASN A 189 -6.31 9.81 12.74
N SER A 190 -6.28 8.53 13.07
CA SER A 190 -5.21 7.93 13.86
C SER A 190 -4.81 6.56 13.31
N ALA A 191 -3.54 6.21 13.44
CA ALA A 191 -3.01 4.89 13.14
C ALA A 191 -2.13 4.42 14.30
N ASP A 192 -2.52 3.32 14.94
CA ASP A 192 -1.72 2.62 15.93
C ASP A 192 -1.04 1.42 15.27
N VAL A 193 0.25 1.19 15.56
CA VAL A 193 1.03 0.11 14.96
C VAL A 193 1.77 -0.67 16.05
N GLU A 194 1.56 -1.98 16.04
CA GLU A 194 2.28 -2.94 16.84
C GLU A 194 3.46 -3.50 16.02
N TRP A 195 4.61 -3.71 16.68
CA TRP A 195 5.86 -4.10 16.04
C TRP A 195 6.46 -5.35 16.69
N ASN A 196 6.95 -6.26 15.85
CA ASN A 196 7.69 -7.46 16.24
C ASN A 196 9.14 -7.38 15.75
N GLN A 197 10.05 -8.03 16.48
CA GLN A 197 11.44 -8.17 16.05
C GLN A 197 11.59 -9.44 15.22
N MET A 198 12.18 -9.34 14.04
CA MET A 198 12.55 -10.46 13.19
C MET A 198 14.00 -10.32 12.75
N GLY A 199 14.85 -11.22 13.25
CA GLY A 199 16.30 -11.07 13.12
C GLY A 199 16.78 -9.75 13.74
N ASN A 200 17.41 -8.91 12.94
CA ASN A 200 17.91 -7.59 13.34
C ASN A 200 16.97 -6.42 12.98
N ALA A 201 15.80 -6.69 12.39
CA ALA A 201 14.86 -5.67 11.94
C ALA A 201 13.58 -5.66 12.80
N TRP A 202 13.02 -4.47 13.00
CA TRP A 202 11.66 -4.32 13.52
C TRP A 202 10.68 -4.27 12.36
N VAL A 203 9.65 -5.12 12.42
CA VAL A 203 8.60 -5.19 11.41
C VAL A 203 7.22 -4.92 12.01
N PRO A 204 6.31 -4.26 11.27
CA PRO A 204 4.95 -4.07 11.74
C PRO A 204 4.21 -5.41 11.75
N ALA A 205 3.52 -5.69 12.84
CA ALA A 205 2.75 -6.91 13.06
C ALA A 205 1.25 -6.66 12.95
N LYS A 206 0.80 -5.47 13.36
CA LYS A 206 -0.60 -5.07 13.30
C LYS A 206 -0.72 -3.58 13.18
N ALA A 207 -1.70 -3.12 12.41
CA ALA A 207 -2.05 -1.71 12.36
C ALA A 207 -3.56 -1.53 12.54
N VAL A 208 -3.95 -0.55 13.35
CA VAL A 208 -5.34 -0.12 13.52
C VAL A 208 -5.43 1.33 13.08
N MET A 209 -6.07 1.56 11.95
CA MET A 209 -6.28 2.88 11.38
C MET A 209 -7.73 3.28 11.58
N VAL A 210 -7.95 4.51 12.01
CA VAL A 210 -9.26 5.09 12.25
C VAL A 210 -9.34 6.39 11.47
N ASP A 211 -10.22 6.44 10.49
CA ASP A 211 -10.51 7.62 9.70
C ASP A 211 -11.90 8.15 10.08
N ARG A 212 -11.96 9.36 10.63
CA ARG A 212 -13.23 10.02 10.98
C ARG A 212 -13.59 11.03 9.90
N THR A 213 -14.78 10.89 9.35
CA THR A 213 -15.34 11.84 8.39
C THR A 213 -16.65 12.42 8.94
N SER A 214 -17.13 13.49 8.32
CA SER A 214 -18.46 14.05 8.65
C SER A 214 -19.62 13.07 8.43
N LYS A 215 -19.40 11.99 7.67
CA LYS A 215 -20.42 10.99 7.32
C LYS A 215 -20.36 9.73 8.18
N GLY A 216 -19.29 9.55 8.96
CA GLY A 216 -19.06 8.30 9.68
C GLY A 216 -17.60 8.04 9.98
N SER A 217 -17.33 6.91 10.63
CA SER A 217 -15.97 6.43 10.91
C SER A 217 -15.68 5.18 10.10
N GLU A 218 -14.47 5.09 9.59
CA GLU A 218 -13.91 3.88 8.99
C GLU A 218 -12.78 3.39 9.89
N ILE A 219 -12.81 2.12 10.26
CA ILE A 219 -11.75 1.46 11.01
C ILE A 219 -11.15 0.40 10.10
N ARG A 220 -9.86 0.47 9.84
CA ARG A 220 -9.11 -0.57 9.13
C ARG A 220 -8.17 -1.26 10.11
N VAL A 221 -8.34 -2.57 10.26
CA VAL A 221 -7.43 -3.43 11.02
C VAL A 221 -6.63 -4.25 10.04
N LEU A 222 -5.30 -4.16 10.11
CA LEU A 222 -4.38 -4.93 9.30
C LEU A 222 -3.60 -5.85 10.21
N ASN A 223 -3.58 -7.15 9.93
CA ASN A 223 -2.69 -8.10 10.56
C ASN A 223 -1.60 -8.49 9.55
N LEU A 224 -0.35 -8.46 9.98
CA LEU A 224 0.80 -8.64 9.12
C LEU A 224 1.61 -9.86 9.55
N ALA A 225 1.83 -10.76 8.59
CA ALA A 225 2.66 -11.94 8.77
C ALA A 225 3.82 -11.89 7.79
N TRP A 226 5.03 -11.75 8.33
CA TRP A 226 6.27 -11.69 7.58
C TRP A 226 6.86 -13.09 7.43
N GLU A 227 7.14 -13.49 6.20
CA GLU A 227 7.80 -14.75 5.88
C GLU A 227 9.31 -14.57 5.77
N LYS A 228 9.75 -13.47 5.13
CA LYS A 228 11.16 -13.13 4.90
C LYS A 228 11.39 -11.65 5.12
N VAL A 229 12.55 -11.31 5.67
CA VAL A 229 12.96 -9.92 5.93
C VAL A 229 14.46 -9.77 5.66
N ASN A 230 14.85 -8.85 4.77
CA ASN A 230 16.23 -8.59 4.38
C ASN A 230 17.01 -9.82 3.89
N GLU A 231 16.30 -10.82 3.40
CA GLU A 231 16.86 -11.99 2.75
C GLU A 231 16.79 -11.83 1.24
N PRO A 232 17.72 -12.42 0.46
CA PRO A 232 17.67 -12.39 -0.99
C PRO A 232 16.35 -12.96 -1.52
N ILE A 233 15.69 -12.20 -2.40
CA ILE A 233 14.49 -12.65 -3.12
C ILE A 233 14.89 -13.01 -4.55
N SER A 234 14.41 -14.16 -5.03
CA SER A 234 14.66 -14.56 -6.42
C SER A 234 14.08 -13.51 -7.38
N PRO A 235 14.87 -12.96 -8.33
CA PRO A 235 14.38 -12.01 -9.32
C PRO A 235 13.20 -12.55 -10.14
N GLU A 236 13.10 -13.89 -10.27
CA GLU A 236 12.02 -14.55 -10.98
C GLU A 236 10.63 -14.26 -10.41
N VAL A 237 10.53 -13.89 -9.13
CA VAL A 237 9.25 -13.51 -8.49
C VAL A 237 8.68 -12.23 -9.10
N PHE A 238 9.55 -11.37 -9.66
CA PHE A 238 9.22 -10.11 -10.30
C PHE A 238 9.22 -10.18 -11.84
N ASP A 239 9.38 -11.37 -12.41
CA ASP A 239 9.33 -11.55 -13.86
C ASP A 239 7.86 -11.57 -14.33
N TRP A 240 7.43 -10.47 -14.95
CA TRP A 240 6.08 -10.36 -15.48
C TRP A 240 5.76 -11.41 -16.56
N ASN A 241 6.76 -11.91 -17.28
CA ASN A 241 6.57 -12.93 -18.32
C ASN A 241 6.14 -14.28 -17.72
N LYS A 242 6.43 -14.49 -16.43
CA LYS A 242 6.06 -15.70 -15.69
C LYS A 242 4.69 -15.59 -15.01
N ILE A 243 4.03 -14.42 -15.10
CA ILE A 243 2.66 -14.27 -14.58
C ILE A 243 1.73 -15.13 -15.42
N GLU A 244 1.08 -16.10 -14.80
CA GLU A 244 0.10 -16.92 -15.49
C GLU A 244 -1.13 -16.08 -15.85
N ILE A 245 -1.27 -15.83 -17.14
CA ILE A 245 -2.43 -15.20 -17.71
C ILE A 245 -3.53 -16.27 -17.84
N THR A 246 -4.68 -16.01 -17.20
CA THR A 246 -5.83 -16.92 -17.19
C THR A 246 -6.49 -17.05 -18.57
N ASP A 247 -7.29 -18.08 -18.79
CA ASP A 247 -8.00 -18.24 -20.08
C ASP A 247 -9.03 -17.12 -20.32
N GLY A 248 -9.13 -16.66 -21.58
CA GLY A 248 -9.98 -15.52 -21.94
C GLY A 248 -9.38 -14.16 -21.59
N ALA A 249 -8.10 -14.15 -21.24
CA ALA A 249 -7.35 -12.98 -20.91
C ALA A 249 -6.67 -12.30 -22.09
N GLU A 250 -6.42 -11.01 -21.91
CA GLU A 250 -5.73 -10.16 -22.86
C GLU A 250 -4.50 -9.53 -22.21
N LEU A 251 -3.35 -9.62 -22.87
CA LEU A 251 -2.18 -8.82 -22.52
C LEU A 251 -2.23 -7.53 -23.33
N ILE A 252 -2.27 -6.39 -22.66
CA ILE A 252 -2.27 -5.06 -23.27
C ILE A 252 -0.94 -4.40 -22.95
N ASP A 253 -0.17 -4.09 -23.99
CA ASP A 253 1.02 -3.26 -23.86
C ASP A 253 0.65 -1.80 -24.12
N ALA A 254 0.53 -1.04 -23.03
CA ALA A 254 0.18 0.37 -23.07
C ALA A 254 1.24 1.25 -23.76
N ARG A 255 2.45 0.75 -23.99
CA ARG A 255 3.51 1.43 -24.78
C ARG A 255 3.17 1.49 -26.26
N LEU A 256 2.44 0.49 -26.75
CA LEU A 256 2.15 0.33 -28.18
C LEU A 256 0.78 0.89 -28.53
N ASP A 257 -0.28 0.30 -27.96
CA ASP A 257 -1.66 0.76 -28.11
C ASP A 257 -2.48 0.20 -26.93
N PRO A 258 -2.92 1.04 -25.97
CA PRO A 258 -3.68 0.59 -24.81
C PRO A 258 -5.07 0.02 -25.15
N LYS A 259 -5.49 0.07 -26.42
CA LYS A 259 -6.76 -0.47 -26.90
C LYS A 259 -6.63 -1.80 -27.64
N LYS A 260 -5.41 -2.28 -27.90
CA LYS A 260 -5.18 -3.53 -28.64
C LYS A 260 -4.35 -4.50 -27.82
N PRO A 261 -4.81 -5.74 -27.66
CA PRO A 261 -4.00 -6.76 -27.01
C PRO A 261 -2.81 -7.16 -27.89
N VAL A 262 -1.65 -7.33 -27.26
CA VAL A 262 -0.45 -7.91 -27.88
C VAL A 262 -0.46 -9.44 -27.81
N VAL A 263 -1.14 -10.00 -26.81
CA VAL A 263 -1.39 -11.45 -26.69
C VAL A 263 -2.85 -11.66 -26.28
N THR A 264 -3.52 -12.61 -26.94
CA THR A 264 -4.86 -13.07 -26.55
C THR A 264 -4.79 -14.55 -26.27
N LYS A 265 -5.05 -14.96 -25.02
CA LYS A 265 -5.19 -16.37 -24.68
C LYS A 265 -6.65 -16.76 -24.84
N LYS A 266 -7.00 -17.30 -26.02
CA LYS A 266 -8.37 -17.76 -26.30
C LYS A 266 -8.75 -18.78 -25.24
N LYS A 267 -9.93 -18.60 -24.63
CA LYS A 267 -10.53 -19.60 -23.75
C LYS A 267 -10.56 -20.91 -24.52
N ALA A 268 -10.01 -22.00 -23.95
CA ALA A 268 -10.13 -23.31 -24.56
C ALA A 268 -11.62 -23.53 -24.90
N ALA A 269 -11.93 -23.82 -26.17
CA ALA A 269 -13.29 -24.13 -26.54
C ALA A 269 -13.74 -25.28 -25.63
N LYS A 270 -14.86 -25.10 -24.92
CA LYS A 270 -15.48 -26.23 -24.23
C LYS A 270 -15.73 -27.27 -25.32
N THR A 271 -14.95 -28.36 -25.32
CA THR A 271 -15.30 -29.54 -26.08
C THR A 271 -16.65 -29.98 -25.55
N GLN A 272 -17.73 -29.63 -26.27
CA GLN A 272 -18.99 -30.30 -26.11
C GLN A 272 -18.72 -31.73 -26.53
N VAL A 273 -18.50 -32.61 -25.56
CA VAL A 273 -18.66 -34.04 -25.78
C VAL A 273 -20.14 -34.22 -26.08
N PHE A 274 -20.48 -34.23 -27.37
CA PHE A 274 -21.76 -34.75 -27.80
C PHE A 274 -21.71 -36.24 -27.52
N ASP A 275 -22.33 -36.64 -26.41
CA ASP A 275 -22.60 -38.04 -26.13
C ASP A 275 -23.65 -38.52 -27.13
N GLN A 276 -23.19 -39.01 -28.29
CA GLN A 276 -24.02 -39.78 -29.22
C GLN A 276 -24.16 -41.22 -28.70
N THR A 277 -24.79 -41.37 -27.54
CA THR A 277 -25.38 -42.64 -27.13
C THR A 277 -26.81 -42.44 -26.65
N SER A 278 -27.72 -42.23 -27.59
CA SER A 278 -29.13 -42.54 -27.41
C SER A 278 -29.71 -42.98 -28.75
N LYS A 279 -30.26 -44.19 -28.71
CA LYS A 279 -30.77 -45.01 -29.81
C LYS A 279 -31.98 -44.40 -30.50
#